data_AF-A0A382IIE4-F1
#
_entry.id   AF-A0A382IIE4-F1
#
_cell.length_a   1.000
_cell.length_b   1.000
_cell.length_c   1.000
_cell.angle_alpha   90.00
_cell.angle_beta   90.00
_cell.angle_gamma   90.00
#
_symmetry.space_group_name_H-M   'P 1'
#
loop_
_entity.id
_entity.type
_entity.pdbx_description
1 polymer ?
#
loop_
_entity_poly.entity_id
_entity_poly.type
_entity_poly.pdbx_seq_one_letter_code
_entity_poly.pdbx_strand_id
1 'polypeptide(L)'
;MNITDVNIIFRKAIIKGFFEDELLNLDFKKSTIKHPTINGEGLMQSRLLHIFFDIETGADYPDGDEWFIADFLFPYDMKIPDEIKGPDYFTTISTTDNKNFWHHREMIRYKYGKTKKLTEALEFLDTKYKELHSMVEPLEKDVK
;
A
#
# COMPACT_ATOMS: atom_id res chain seq x y z
N MET A 1 18.70 -5.09 20.45
CA MET A 1 17.59 -4.70 19.57
C MET A 1 16.60 -5.85 19.59
N ASN A 2 15.32 -5.61 19.89
CA ASN A 2 14.33 -6.69 19.92
C ASN A 2 13.96 -7.11 18.48
N ILE A 3 13.24 -8.23 18.31
CA ILE A 3 12.87 -8.73 16.98
C ILE A 3 12.02 -7.74 16.19
N THR A 4 11.11 -7.04 16.87
CA THR A 4 10.23 -6.02 16.28
C THR A 4 11.04 -4.89 15.65
N ASP A 5 11.99 -4.31 16.40
CA ASP A 5 12.88 -3.24 15.94
C ASP A 5 13.71 -3.70 14.72
N VAL A 6 14.22 -4.94 14.77
CA VAL A 6 15.00 -5.55 13.69
C VAL A 6 14.17 -5.65 12.41
N ASN A 7 12.94 -6.17 12.51
CA ASN A 7 12.05 -6.35 11.38
C ASN A 7 11.65 -5.01 10.75
N ILE A 8 11.34 -3.99 11.57
CA ILE A 8 11.05 -2.63 11.07
C ILE A 8 12.23 -2.07 10.28
N ILE A 9 13.46 -2.22 10.79
CA ILE A 9 14.67 -1.76 10.10
C ILE A 9 14.84 -2.47 8.75
N PHE A 10 14.69 -3.79 8.70
CA PHE A 10 14.82 -4.55 7.45
C PHE A 10 13.77 -4.16 6.42
N ARG A 11 12.49 -4.08 6.83
CA ARG A 11 11.39 -3.64 5.96
C ARG A 11 11.68 -2.25 5.38
N LYS A 12 12.05 -1.30 6.24
CA LYS A 12 12.35 0.08 5.82
C LYS A 12 13.53 0.12 4.85
N ALA A 13 14.57 -0.68 5.07
CA ALA A 13 15.72 -0.76 4.17
C ALA A 13 15.33 -1.33 2.80
N ILE A 14 14.54 -2.39 2.75
CA ILE A 14 14.10 -3.03 1.49
C ILE A 14 13.12 -2.13 0.73
N ILE A 15 12.17 -1.50 1.42
CA ILE A 15 11.21 -0.59 0.80
C ILE A 15 11.95 0.59 0.17
N LYS A 16 12.82 1.27 0.94
CA LYS A 16 13.54 2.45 0.44
C LYS A 16 14.61 2.12 -0.59
N GLY A 17 15.34 1.02 -0.40
CA GLY A 17 16.46 0.66 -1.26
C GLY A 17 16.10 -0.19 -2.47
N PHE A 18 14.82 -0.55 -2.64
CA PHE A 18 14.35 -1.31 -3.79
C PHE A 18 12.95 -0.86 -4.24
N PHE A 19 11.91 -1.06 -3.43
CA PHE A 19 10.53 -0.86 -3.90
C PHE A 19 10.21 0.59 -4.28
N GLU A 20 10.62 1.58 -3.49
CA GLU A 20 10.37 2.99 -3.83
C GLU A 20 11.07 3.37 -5.14
N ASP A 21 12.36 3.04 -5.28
CA ASP A 21 13.13 3.35 -6.49
C ASP A 21 12.57 2.66 -7.74
N GLU A 22 12.22 1.37 -7.63
CA GLU A 22 11.66 0.63 -8.77
C GLU A 22 10.25 1.08 -9.13
N LEU A 23 9.42 1.48 -8.16
CA LEU A 23 8.12 2.08 -8.47
C LEU A 23 8.29 3.42 -9.18
N LEU A 24 9.28 4.24 -8.81
CA LEU A 24 9.58 5.48 -9.54
C LEU A 24 10.00 5.20 -11.00
N ASN A 25 10.71 4.10 -11.26
CA ASN A 25 11.03 3.64 -12.62
C ASN A 25 9.78 3.19 -13.40
N LEU A 26 8.73 2.78 -12.70
CA LEU A 26 7.41 2.44 -13.24
C LEU A 26 6.48 3.66 -13.27
N ASP A 27 6.99 4.88 -13.41
CA ASP A 27 6.22 6.13 -13.50
C ASP A 27 5.39 6.50 -12.24
N PHE A 28 5.60 5.83 -11.10
CA PHE A 28 5.04 6.32 -9.84
C PHE A 28 5.70 7.65 -9.45
N LYS A 29 4.95 8.48 -8.74
CA LYS A 29 5.39 9.76 -8.20
C LYS A 29 5.09 9.82 -6.72
N LYS A 30 5.84 10.67 -6.01
CA LYS A 30 5.57 10.96 -4.61
C LYS A 30 4.16 11.57 -4.46
N SER A 31 3.38 10.97 -3.58
CA SER A 31 2.04 11.42 -3.22
C SER A 31 2.10 12.62 -2.28
N THR A 32 1.26 13.61 -2.53
CA THR A 32 1.03 14.73 -1.60
C THR A 32 0.00 14.41 -0.52
N ILE A 33 -0.70 13.27 -0.63
CA ILE A 33 -1.71 12.81 0.32
C ILE A 33 -1.03 12.19 1.54
N LYS A 34 -1.63 12.41 2.71
CA LYS A 34 -1.26 11.74 3.97
C LYS A 34 -2.21 10.59 4.27
N HIS A 35 -1.66 9.44 4.63
CA HIS A 35 -2.46 8.32 5.10
C HIS A 35 -3.01 8.62 6.50
N PRO A 36 -4.26 8.26 6.83
CA PRO A 36 -4.83 8.55 8.14
C PRO A 36 -4.14 7.84 9.31
N THR A 37 -3.54 6.67 9.07
CA THR A 37 -2.97 5.81 10.12
C THR A 37 -1.51 5.39 9.88
N ILE A 38 -0.96 5.60 8.68
CA ILE A 38 0.38 5.14 8.31
C ILE A 38 1.27 6.38 8.19
N ASN A 39 2.36 6.41 8.95
CA ASN A 39 3.33 7.49 8.87
C ASN A 39 4.27 7.26 7.67
N GLY A 40 4.35 8.22 6.77
CA GLY A 40 5.26 8.13 5.62
C GLY A 40 4.84 9.00 4.45
N GLU A 41 5.59 8.88 3.36
CA GLU A 41 5.21 9.40 2.05
C GLU A 41 4.57 8.28 1.25
N GLY A 42 3.48 8.60 0.55
CA GLY A 42 2.88 7.65 -0.39
C GLY A 42 3.52 7.75 -1.78
N LEU A 43 3.20 6.78 -2.62
CA LEU A 43 3.49 6.79 -4.06
C LEU A 43 2.19 6.66 -4.84
N MET A 44 2.13 7.20 -6.06
CA MET A 44 0.94 7.15 -6.90
C MET A 44 1.30 7.21 -8.39
N GLN A 45 0.52 6.55 -9.25
CA GLN A 45 0.53 6.82 -10.70
C GLN A 45 -0.65 7.69 -11.12
N SER A 46 -1.69 7.80 -10.30
CA SER A 46 -2.87 8.63 -10.55
C SER A 46 -3.27 9.40 -9.30
N ARG A 47 -4.23 10.32 -9.45
CA ARG A 47 -4.78 11.07 -8.30
C ARG A 47 -5.81 10.27 -7.49
N LEU A 48 -6.11 9.04 -7.91
CA LEU A 48 -7.19 8.22 -7.35
C LEU A 48 -6.68 7.17 -6.37
N LEU A 49 -5.52 6.57 -6.63
CA LEU A 49 -5.02 5.47 -5.82
C LEU A 49 -3.58 5.74 -5.38
N HIS A 50 -3.35 5.67 -4.07
CA HIS A 50 -2.08 6.01 -3.46
C HIS A 50 -1.58 4.83 -2.63
N ILE A 51 -0.36 4.37 -2.89
CA ILE A 51 0.27 3.28 -2.15
C ILE A 51 1.00 3.86 -0.93
N PHE A 52 0.77 3.27 0.23
CA PHE A 52 1.53 3.49 1.45
C PHE A 52 2.07 2.15 1.96
N PHE A 53 3.25 2.16 2.58
CA PHE A 53 3.84 0.94 3.13
C PHE A 53 3.70 0.93 4.65
N ASP A 54 2.97 -0.06 5.17
CA ASP A 54 2.89 -0.33 6.59
C ASP A 54 4.04 -1.27 7.00
N ILE A 55 5.01 -0.67 7.69
CA ILE A 55 6.20 -1.35 8.19
C ILE A 55 6.03 -1.88 9.63
N GLU A 56 4.99 -1.42 10.33
CA GLU A 56 4.77 -1.68 11.76
C GLU A 56 3.94 -2.95 11.96
N THR A 57 2.87 -3.12 11.19
CA THR A 57 1.94 -4.24 11.36
C THR A 57 2.68 -5.57 11.20
N GLY A 58 2.63 -6.39 12.25
CA GLY A 58 3.24 -7.71 12.29
C GLY A 58 4.76 -7.73 12.25
N ALA A 59 5.42 -6.62 12.61
CA ALA A 59 6.86 -6.63 12.81
C ALA A 59 7.27 -7.50 14.01
N ASP A 60 6.35 -7.81 14.92
CA ASP A 60 6.53 -8.75 16.04
C ASP A 60 6.52 -10.22 15.62
N TYR A 61 6.10 -10.55 14.39
CA TYR A 61 6.17 -11.92 13.90
C TYR A 61 7.61 -12.37 13.61
N PRO A 62 7.95 -13.65 13.85
CA PRO A 62 9.28 -14.20 13.54
C PRO A 62 9.71 -14.03 12.08
N ASP A 63 8.76 -14.05 11.14
CA ASP A 63 8.95 -13.89 9.70
C ASP A 63 8.62 -12.46 9.23
N GLY A 64 8.52 -11.51 10.15
CA GLY A 64 8.19 -10.12 9.83
C GLY A 64 9.19 -9.49 8.85
N ASP A 65 10.45 -9.92 8.82
CA ASP A 65 11.46 -9.47 7.85
C ASP A 65 11.23 -9.97 6.41
N GLU A 66 10.22 -10.81 6.17
CA GLU A 66 9.98 -11.43 4.85
C GLU A 66 8.87 -10.75 4.05
N TRP A 67 8.10 -9.89 4.71
CA TRP A 67 6.91 -9.25 4.15
C TRP A 67 6.64 -7.88 4.75
N PHE A 68 5.84 -7.07 4.05
CA PHE A 68 5.22 -5.85 4.57
C PHE A 68 3.81 -5.75 4.02
N ILE A 69 3.00 -4.81 4.52
CA ILE A 69 1.68 -4.52 3.93
C ILE A 69 1.78 -3.27 3.05
N ALA A 70 1.26 -3.37 1.83
CA ALA A 70 0.96 -2.22 0.99
C ALA A 70 -0.52 -1.84 1.20
N ASP A 71 -0.75 -0.59 1.57
CA ASP A 71 -2.09 -0.02 1.74
C ASP A 71 -2.39 0.92 0.56
N PHE A 72 -3.40 0.57 -0.23
CA PHE A 72 -3.86 1.30 -1.40
C PHE A 72 -5.02 2.20 -1.01
N LEU A 73 -4.73 3.47 -0.77
CA LEU A 73 -5.68 4.46 -0.31
C LEU A 73 -6.35 5.16 -1.50
N PHE A 74 -7.69 5.16 -1.51
CA PHE A 74 -8.51 6.07 -2.29
C PHE A 74 -8.80 7.33 -1.46
N PRO A 75 -8.22 8.49 -1.77
CA PRO A 75 -8.05 9.60 -0.83
C PRO A 75 -9.26 10.55 -0.78
N TYR A 76 -10.43 10.11 -1.25
CA TYR A 76 -11.64 10.93 -1.32
C TYR A 76 -12.71 10.36 -0.40
N ASP A 77 -13.32 11.24 0.39
CA ASP A 77 -14.51 10.92 1.19
C ASP A 77 -15.74 10.92 0.29
N MET A 78 -16.00 9.77 -0.33
CA MET A 78 -17.16 9.56 -1.19
C MET A 78 -17.64 8.11 -1.14
N LYS A 79 -18.80 7.84 -1.72
CA LYS A 79 -19.34 6.49 -1.84
C LYS A 79 -18.78 5.81 -3.09
N ILE A 80 -18.37 4.56 -2.95
CA ILE A 80 -18.02 3.69 -4.07
C ILE A 80 -19.17 2.71 -4.42
N PRO A 81 -19.20 2.15 -5.63
CA PRO A 81 -20.14 1.09 -6.01
C PRO A 81 -20.09 -0.11 -5.07
N ASP A 82 -21.21 -0.82 -4.89
CA ASP A 82 -21.29 -1.94 -3.95
C ASP A 82 -20.44 -3.15 -4.40
N GLU A 83 -20.22 -3.29 -5.70
CA GLU A 83 -19.48 -4.40 -6.32
C GLU A 83 -17.99 -4.41 -5.96
N ILE A 84 -17.45 -3.26 -5.55
CA ILE A 84 -16.03 -3.08 -5.20
C ILE A 84 -15.83 -2.86 -3.69
N LYS A 85 -16.85 -3.20 -2.89
CA LYS A 85 -16.76 -3.20 -1.42
C LYS A 85 -16.45 -4.60 -0.91
N GLY A 86 -15.57 -4.67 0.08
CA GLY A 86 -15.25 -5.91 0.77
C GLY A 86 -13.74 -6.11 0.92
N PRO A 87 -13.34 -7.15 1.67
CA PRO A 87 -11.93 -7.41 1.97
C PRO A 87 -11.09 -7.73 0.72
N ASP A 88 -11.71 -8.25 -0.33
CA ASP A 88 -11.03 -8.56 -1.60
C ASP A 88 -10.79 -7.30 -2.46
N TYR A 89 -11.48 -6.21 -2.13
CA TYR A 89 -11.44 -4.92 -2.82
C TYR A 89 -11.24 -3.81 -1.78
N PHE A 90 -12.18 -2.89 -1.61
CA PHE A 90 -12.03 -1.79 -0.68
C PHE A 90 -12.83 -1.98 0.62
N THR A 91 -12.14 -1.79 1.74
CA THR A 91 -12.73 -1.57 3.06
C THR A 91 -12.63 -0.10 3.45
N THR A 92 -13.11 0.28 4.64
CA THR A 92 -13.07 1.67 5.10
C THR A 92 -12.10 1.87 6.25
N ILE A 93 -11.40 3.01 6.25
CA ILE A 93 -10.72 3.57 7.41
C ILE A 93 -11.54 4.75 7.91
N SER A 94 -12.08 4.63 9.13
CA SER A 94 -12.73 5.74 9.80
C SER A 94 -11.70 6.60 10.52
N THR A 95 -11.82 7.91 10.35
CA THR A 95 -10.95 8.91 10.97
C THR A 95 -11.66 9.63 12.12
N THR A 96 -10.89 10.25 13.01
CA THR A 96 -11.44 10.98 14.17
C THR A 96 -12.29 12.20 13.78
N ASP A 97 -12.12 12.73 12.56
CA ASP A 97 -12.90 13.82 11.98
C ASP A 97 -14.13 13.33 11.17
N ASN A 98 -14.62 12.11 11.43
CA ASN A 98 -15.78 11.49 10.79
C ASN A 98 -15.68 11.30 9.27
N LYS A 99 -14.49 11.43 8.68
CA LYS A 99 -14.27 11.06 7.27
C LYS A 99 -14.04 9.57 7.16
N ASN A 100 -14.54 8.97 6.09
CA ASN A 100 -14.29 7.58 5.77
C ASN A 100 -13.54 7.50 4.44
N PHE A 101 -12.33 6.95 4.49
CA PHE A 101 -11.55 6.69 3.29
C PHE A 101 -11.67 5.23 2.90
N TRP A 102 -11.69 4.97 1.61
CA TRP A 102 -11.65 3.62 1.08
C TRP A 102 -10.22 3.19 0.88
N HIS A 103 -9.91 1.95 1.25
CA HIS A 103 -8.57 1.41 1.09
C HIS A 103 -8.57 -0.10 0.90
N HIS A 104 -7.48 -0.63 0.34
CA HIS A 104 -7.21 -2.05 0.25
C HIS A 104 -5.86 -2.35 0.88
N ARG A 105 -5.76 -3.43 1.67
CA ARG A 105 -4.49 -3.85 2.28
C ARG A 105 -4.05 -5.17 1.68
N GLU A 106 -2.84 -5.19 1.13
CA GLU A 106 -2.27 -6.37 0.50
C GLU A 106 -0.94 -6.76 1.19
N MET A 107 -0.74 -8.05 1.45
CA MET A 107 0.51 -8.54 2.03
C MET A 107 1.52 -8.81 0.91
N ILE A 108 2.61 -8.03 0.89
CA ILE A 108 3.68 -8.18 -0.09
C ILE A 108 4.79 -9.04 0.52
N ARG A 109 4.89 -10.30 0.08
CA ARG A 109 5.97 -11.22 0.47
C ARG A 109 7.12 -11.13 -0.53
N TYR A 110 8.30 -10.77 -0.05
CA TYR A 110 9.50 -10.62 -0.88
C TYR A 110 10.61 -11.61 -0.55
N LYS A 111 10.36 -12.49 0.42
CA LYS A 111 11.19 -13.64 0.75
C LYS A 111 10.28 -14.86 0.92
N TYR A 112 10.68 -15.95 0.28
CA TYR A 112 9.99 -17.24 0.42
C TYR A 112 11.04 -18.32 0.66
N GLY A 113 11.10 -18.82 1.90
CA GLY A 113 12.18 -19.68 2.34
C GLY A 113 13.53 -18.96 2.31
N LYS A 114 14.50 -19.51 1.56
CA LYS A 114 15.86 -18.95 1.49
C LYS A 114 16.09 -17.96 0.34
N THR A 115 15.10 -17.77 -0.53
CA THR A 115 15.26 -16.96 -1.75
C THR A 115 14.52 -15.63 -1.59
N LYS A 116 15.21 -14.53 -1.90
CA LYS A 116 14.59 -13.20 -2.04
C LYS A 116 14.04 -13.07 -3.46
N LYS A 117 12.76 -12.73 -3.59
CA LYS A 117 12.01 -12.62 -4.85
C LYS A 117 11.43 -11.21 -4.99
N LEU A 118 12.32 -10.22 -4.89
CA LEU A 118 11.95 -8.80 -4.88
C LEU A 118 11.25 -8.36 -6.16
N THR A 119 11.73 -8.82 -7.32
CA THR A 119 11.13 -8.51 -8.63
C THR A 119 9.73 -9.10 -8.77
N GLU A 120 9.52 -10.36 -8.37
CA GLU A 120 8.18 -10.98 -8.38
C GLU A 120 7.21 -10.25 -7.43
N ALA A 121 7.70 -9.83 -6.25
CA ALA A 121 6.91 -9.05 -5.31
C ALA A 121 6.54 -7.65 -5.86
N LEU A 122 7.45 -7.03 -6.60
CA LEU A 122 7.20 -5.76 -7.30
C LEU A 122 6.18 -5.94 -8.45
N GLU A 123 6.33 -6.97 -9.27
CA GLU A 123 5.38 -7.30 -10.35
C GLU A 123 3.98 -7.55 -9.79
N PHE A 124 3.88 -8.25 -8.66
CA PHE A 124 2.61 -8.45 -7.96
C PHE A 124 2.02 -7.12 -7.46
N LEU A 125 2.83 -6.27 -6.83
CA LEU A 125 2.40 -4.95 -6.35
C LEU A 125 1.87 -4.06 -7.48
N ASP A 126 2.60 -3.98 -8.60
CA ASP A 126 2.21 -3.20 -9.78
C ASP A 126 0.92 -3.77 -10.44
N THR A 127 0.82 -5.08 -10.56
CA THR A 127 -0.39 -5.75 -11.09
C THR A 127 -1.59 -5.43 -10.21
N LYS A 128 -1.44 -5.54 -8.88
CA LYS A 128 -2.52 -5.26 -7.94
C LYS A 128 -2.91 -3.78 -7.94
N TYR A 129 -1.94 -2.87 -8.06
CA TYR A 129 -2.21 -1.44 -8.23
C TYR A 129 -3.08 -1.20 -9.46
N LYS A 130 -2.71 -1.75 -10.62
CA LYS A 130 -3.46 -1.56 -11.88
C LYS A 130 -4.86 -2.15 -11.81
N GLU A 131 -5.02 -3.32 -11.21
CA GLU A 131 -6.31 -3.97 -10.96
C GLU A 131 -7.23 -3.04 -10.14
N LEU A 132 -6.78 -2.62 -8.96
CA LEU A 132 -7.56 -1.75 -8.07
C LEU A 132 -7.81 -0.37 -8.68
N HIS A 133 -6.83 0.19 -9.39
CA HIS A 133 -6.96 1.47 -10.07
C HIS A 133 -8.10 1.44 -11.11
N SER A 134 -8.17 0.37 -11.92
CA SER A 134 -9.20 0.22 -12.96
C SER A 134 -10.62 0.23 -12.39
N MET A 135 -10.79 -0.18 -11.13
CA MET A 135 -12.08 -0.20 -10.44
C MET A 135 -12.52 1.19 -9.98
N VAL A 136 -11.56 2.06 -9.63
CA VAL A 136 -11.84 3.42 -9.13
C VAL A 136 -11.71 4.49 -10.21
N GLU A 137 -11.06 4.20 -11.33
CA GLU A 137 -10.93 5.08 -12.49
C GLU A 137 -12.28 5.68 -12.97
N PRO A 138 -13.40 4.92 -13.06
CA PRO A 138 -14.68 5.49 -13.45
C PRO A 138 -15.23 6.57 -12.51
N LEU A 139 -14.71 6.66 -11.29
CA LEU A 139 -15.09 7.64 -10.27
C LEU A 139 -14.35 8.97 -10.43
N GLU A 140 -13.33 9.06 -11.29
CA GLU A 140 -12.52 10.28 -11.47
C GLU A 140 -13.39 11.50 -11.82
N LYS A 141 -14.42 11.30 -12.63
CA LYS A 141 -15.37 12.36 -13.02
C LYS A 141 -16.12 12.99 -11.83
N ASP A 142 -16.22 12.27 -10.71
CA ASP A 142 -16.95 12.67 -9.51
C ASP A 142 -16.00 13.28 -8.45
N VAL A 143 -14.68 13.23 -8.69
CA VAL A 143 -13.65 13.88 -7.88
C VAL A 143 -13.60 15.37 -8.21
N LYS A 144 -13.64 16.21 -7.17
CA LYS A 144 -13.62 17.69 -7.27
C LYS A 144 -12.23 18.27 -7.03
#